data_AF-A0A089N433-F1
#
_entry.id   AF-A0A089N433-F1
#
_cell.length_a   1.000
_cell.length_b   1.000
_cell.length_c   1.000
_cell.angle_alpha   90.00
_cell.angle_beta   90.00
_cell.angle_gamma   90.00
#
_symmetry.space_group_name_H-M   'P 1'
#
loop_
_entity.id
_entity.type
_entity.pdbx_description
1 polymer ?
#
loop_
_entity_poly.entity_id
_entity_poly.type
_entity_poly.pdbx_seq_one_letter_code
_entity_poly.pdbx_strand_id
1 'polypeptide(L)'
;MIQDLRTVKRFMTTRLGLEDSNYRQRFNNLVVMLFSWNRNYRREDIQHILELTSGLSHKRYIVKSNKEILDIITQTCKKRL
;
A
#
# COMPACT_ATOMS: atom_id res chain seq x y z
N MET A 1 -2.43 5.31 10.65
CA MET A 1 -3.36 6.45 10.57
C MET A 1 -3.75 6.80 9.13
N ILE A 2 -2.86 7.28 8.26
CA ILE A 2 -3.23 7.63 6.87
C ILE A 2 -3.71 6.41 6.06
N GLN A 3 -3.04 5.26 6.19
CA GLN A 3 -3.45 4.01 5.53
C GLN A 3 -4.84 3.55 5.99
N ASP A 4 -5.07 3.58 7.31
CA ASP A 4 -6.34 3.18 7.92
C ASP A 4 -7.50 4.08 7.44
N LEU A 5 -7.27 5.40 7.40
CA LEU A 5 -8.23 6.37 6.86
C LEU A 5 -8.57 6.10 5.38
N ARG A 6 -7.56 5.72 4.56
CA ARG A 6 -7.79 5.35 3.16
C ARG A 6 -8.63 4.06 3.05
N THR A 7 -8.36 3.07 3.89
CA THR A 7 -9.14 1.82 3.92
C THR A 7 -10.60 2.08 4.29
N VAL A 8 -10.84 2.93 5.30
CA VAL A 8 -12.21 3.33 5.72
C VAL A 8 -12.88 4.14 4.62
N LYS A 9 -12.20 5.13 4.04
CA LYS A 9 -12.74 5.94 2.94
C LYS A 9 -13.18 5.06 1.78
N ARG A 10 -12.31 4.14 1.33
CA ARG A 10 -12.63 3.20 0.24
C ARG A 10 -13.86 2.34 0.57
N PHE A 11 -13.95 1.84 1.80
CA PHE A 11 -15.12 1.06 2.20
C PHE A 11 -16.41 1.87 2.10
N MET A 12 -16.39 3.13 2.54
CA MET A 12 -17.55 4.02 2.47
C MET A 12 -17.91 4.38 1.03
N THR A 13 -16.94 4.77 0.20
CA THR A 13 -17.18 5.15 -1.20
C THR A 13 -17.73 3.99 -2.01
N THR A 14 -17.18 2.78 -1.84
CA THR A 14 -17.72 1.57 -2.48
C THR A 14 -19.12 1.21 -1.97
N ARG A 15 -19.41 1.38 -0.67
CA ARG A 15 -20.73 1.06 -0.11
C ARG A 15 -21.83 2.00 -0.57
N LEU A 16 -21.47 3.25 -0.84
CA LEU A 16 -22.36 4.29 -1.37
C LEU A 16 -22.45 4.26 -2.90
N GLY A 17 -21.72 3.38 -3.59
CA GLY A 17 -21.69 3.30 -5.05
C GLY A 17 -20.99 4.48 -5.73
N LEU A 18 -20.14 5.21 -5.00
CA LEU A 18 -19.39 6.37 -5.53
C LEU A 18 -18.13 5.95 -6.28
N GLU A 19 -17.59 4.77 -5.96
CA GLU A 19 -16.41 4.20 -6.60
C GLU A 19 -16.65 2.72 -6.87
N ASP A 20 -16.28 2.26 -8.05
CA ASP A 20 -16.25 0.84 -8.38
C ASP A 20 -15.23 0.11 -7.50
N SER A 21 -15.51 -1.15 -7.22
CA SER A 21 -14.59 -2.00 -6.45
C SER A 21 -14.32 -3.31 -7.17
N ASN A 22 -13.05 -3.68 -7.20
CA ASN A 22 -12.58 -4.96 -7.73
C ASN A 22 -13.13 -6.17 -6.95
N TYR A 23 -13.60 -5.96 -5.71
CA TYR A 23 -14.22 -7.02 -4.89
C TYR A 23 -15.28 -6.45 -3.93
N ARG A 24 -16.28 -7.25 -3.57
CA ARG A 24 -17.32 -6.82 -2.61
C ARG A 24 -16.77 -6.84 -1.18
N GLN A 25 -16.38 -5.68 -0.64
CA GLN A 25 -15.87 -5.57 0.72
C GLN A 25 -16.98 -5.67 1.77
N ARG A 26 -16.90 -6.67 2.66
CA ARG A 26 -17.78 -6.78 3.84
C ARG A 26 -17.16 -6.06 5.05
N PHE A 27 -17.99 -5.76 6.07
CA PHE A 27 -17.53 -5.11 7.30
C PHE A 27 -16.43 -5.92 8.00
N ASN A 28 -16.55 -7.25 8.04
CA ASN A 28 -15.51 -8.14 8.57
C ASN A 28 -14.15 -7.93 7.87
N ASN A 29 -14.15 -7.74 6.55
CA ASN A 29 -12.93 -7.47 5.80
C ASN A 29 -12.29 -6.14 6.22
N LEU A 30 -13.11 -5.10 6.48
CA LEU A 30 -12.61 -3.82 6.97
C LEU A 30 -11.93 -3.97 8.34
N VAL A 31 -12.57 -4.70 9.27
CA VAL A 31 -11.99 -4.96 10.61
C VAL A 31 -10.66 -5.70 10.50
N VAL A 32 -10.60 -6.77 9.71
CA VAL A 32 -9.36 -7.54 9.48
C VAL A 32 -8.26 -6.65 8.90
N MET A 33 -8.60 -5.83 7.89
CA MET A 33 -7.62 -4.91 7.28
C MET A 33 -7.06 -3.91 8.30
N LEU A 34 -7.92 -3.30 9.13
CA LEU A 34 -7.51 -2.26 10.08
C LEU A 34 -6.68 -2.82 11.25
N PHE A 35 -7.11 -3.93 11.82
CA PHE A 35 -6.60 -4.40 13.12
C PHE A 35 -5.63 -5.58 13.02
N SER A 36 -5.71 -6.37 11.95
CA SER A 36 -4.74 -7.44 11.67
C SER A 36 -3.73 -6.97 10.64
N TRP A 37 -4.12 -6.75 9.39
CA TRP A 37 -3.15 -6.54 8.31
C TRP A 37 -2.35 -5.25 8.46
N ASN A 38 -3.00 -4.09 8.61
CA ASN A 38 -2.29 -2.82 8.72
C ASN A 38 -1.43 -2.75 10.00
N ARG A 39 -1.86 -3.41 11.08
CA ARG A 39 -1.11 -3.47 12.33
C ARG A 39 0.11 -4.39 12.22
N ASN A 40 -0.08 -5.60 11.71
CA ASN A 40 0.96 -6.61 11.53
C ASN A 40 2.01 -6.11 10.54
N TYR A 41 1.57 -5.50 9.44
CA TYR A 41 2.47 -4.89 8.46
C TYR A 41 3.41 -3.86 9.09
N ARG A 42 2.90 -3.00 9.98
CA ARG A 42 3.71 -1.98 10.66
C ARG A 42 4.64 -2.56 11.72
N ARG A 43 4.27 -3.68 12.35
CA ARG A 43 5.04 -4.27 13.46
C ARG A 43 6.11 -5.23 12.96
N GLU A 44 5.76 -6.12 12.05
CA GLU A 44 6.51 -7.35 11.77
C GLU A 44 6.71 -7.55 10.27
N ASP A 45 5.65 -7.51 9.46
CA ASP A 45 5.75 -7.99 8.07
C ASP A 45 6.69 -7.13 7.22
N ILE A 46 6.80 -5.83 7.47
CA ILE A 46 7.71 -4.97 6.71
C ILE A 46 9.18 -5.42 6.85
N GLN A 47 9.62 -5.83 8.05
CA GLN A 47 11.00 -6.28 8.24
C GLN A 47 11.24 -7.58 7.49
N HIS A 48 10.29 -8.51 7.57
CA HIS A 48 10.36 -9.77 6.86
C HIS A 48 10.42 -9.57 5.33
N ILE A 49 9.60 -8.67 4.78
CA ILE A 49 9.64 -8.32 3.35
C ILE A 49 11.01 -7.74 2.97
N LEU A 50 11.60 -6.92 3.83
CA LEU A 50 12.92 -6.35 3.58
C LEU A 50 14.05 -7.39 3.64
N GLU A 51 13.93 -8.40 4.49
CA GLU A 51 14.86 -9.53 4.55
C GLU A 51 14.75 -10.40 3.29
N LEU A 52 13.52 -10.80 2.91
CA LEU A 52 13.25 -11.60 1.72
C LEU A 52 13.75 -10.94 0.43
N THR A 53 13.70 -9.62 0.36
CA THR A 53 14.12 -8.85 -0.81
C THR A 53 15.53 -8.26 -0.69
N SER A 54 16.30 -8.67 0.31
CA SER A 54 17.66 -8.16 0.58
C SER A 54 18.62 -8.32 -0.61
N GLY A 55 18.57 -9.46 -1.32
CA GLY A 55 19.36 -9.72 -2.53
C GLY A 55 19.06 -8.77 -3.70
N LEU A 56 17.91 -8.11 -3.69
CA LEU A 56 17.49 -7.11 -4.68
C LEU A 56 17.51 -5.69 -4.11
N SER A 57 18.20 -5.47 -2.99
CA SER A 57 18.29 -4.16 -2.33
C SER A 57 18.70 -3.02 -3.27
N HIS A 58 19.60 -3.29 -4.22
CA HIS A 58 20.06 -2.33 -5.24
C HIS A 58 18.98 -1.86 -6.23
N LYS A 59 17.84 -2.58 -6.35
CA LYS A 59 16.68 -2.19 -7.17
C LYS A 59 15.44 -1.82 -6.34
N ARG A 60 15.52 -1.95 -5.02
CA ARG A 60 14.38 -1.78 -4.12
C ARG A 60 14.20 -0.31 -3.74
N TYR A 61 12.96 0.17 -3.83
CA TYR A 61 12.56 1.48 -3.35
C TYR A 61 11.47 1.35 -2.29
N ILE A 62 11.63 2.04 -1.16
CA ILE A 62 10.62 2.14 -0.12
C ILE A 62 10.04 3.54 -0.19
N VAL A 63 8.75 3.63 -0.53
CA VAL A 63 8.08 4.91 -0.80
C VAL A 63 6.94 5.15 0.17
N LYS A 64 6.71 6.41 0.53
CA LYS A 64 5.62 6.85 1.43
C LYS A 64 4.53 7.62 0.69
N SER A 65 4.79 8.04 -0.54
CA SER A 65 3.88 8.87 -1.33
C SER A 65 3.94 8.53 -2.82
N ASN A 66 2.86 8.85 -3.54
CA ASN A 66 2.83 8.73 -4.99
C ASN A 66 3.83 9.67 -5.68
N LYS A 67 4.17 10.79 -5.03
CA LYS A 67 5.17 11.73 -5.54
C LYS A 67 6.54 11.06 -5.63
N GLU A 68 6.97 10.37 -4.58
CA GLU A 68 8.23 9.62 -4.58
C GLU A 68 8.26 8.56 -5.69
N ILE A 69 7.14 7.89 -5.95
CA ILE A 69 7.02 6.93 -7.06
C ILE A 69 7.26 7.63 -8.40
N LEU A 70 6.61 8.76 -8.65
CA LEU A 70 6.76 9.52 -9.89
C LEU A 70 8.19 10.04 -10.08
N ASP A 71 8.83 10.49 -9.00
CA ASP A 71 10.21 10.96 -9.01
C ASP A 71 11.17 9.82 -9.40
N ILE A 72 10.99 8.63 -8.82
CA ILE A 72 11.78 7.43 -9.13
C ILE A 72 11.57 6.99 -10.59
N ILE A 73 10.33 6.94 -11.06
CA ILE A 73 10.01 6.58 -12.46
C ILE A 73 10.67 7.57 -13.40
N THR A 74 10.54 8.87 -13.14
CA THR A 74 11.12 9.93 -13.97
C THR A 74 12.64 9.81 -14.04
N GLN A 75 13.31 9.58 -12.91
CA GLN A 75 14.78 9.38 -12.89
C GLN A 75 15.19 8.11 -13.63
N THR A 76 14.42 7.02 -13.49
CA THR A 76 14.72 5.74 -14.15
C THR A 76 14.54 5.82 -15.66
N CYS A 77 13.50 6.51 -16.13
CA CYS A 77 13.27 6.75 -17.55
C CYS A 77 14.35 7.67 -18.15
N LYS A 78 14.74 8.74 -17.45
CA LYS A 78 15.82 9.65 -17.90
C LYS A 78 17.18 8.96 -18.03
N LYS A 79 17.50 7.99 -17.18
CA LYS A 79 18.76 7.22 -17.25
C LYS A 79 18.81 6.21 -18.39
N ARG A 80 17.68 5.93 -19.05
CA ARG A 80 17.56 4.95 -20.14
C ARG A 80 17.63 5.59 -21.54
N LEU A 81 17.59 6.92 -21.61
CA LEU A 81 17.79 7.73 -22.82
C LEU A 81 19.23 8.27 -22.82
#